data_AF-A0A382B1T1-F1
#
_entry.id   AF-A0A382B1T1-F1
#
_cell.length_a   1.000
_cell.length_b   1.000
_cell.length_c   1.000
_cell.angle_alpha   90.00
_cell.angle_beta   90.00
_cell.angle_gamma   90.00
#
_symmetry.space_group_name_H-M   'P 1'
#
loop_
_entity.id
_entity.type
_entity.pdbx_description
1 polymer ?
#
loop_
_entity_poly.entity_id
_entity_poly.type
_entity_poly.pdbx_seq_one_letter_code
_entity_poly.pdbx_strand_id
1 'polypeptide(L)'
;MNNQNASLSNDVEPILIDDWYVVSDLESVYKIGRHRTHLFDTPICIEYEVKCLSVIREDSNTKLPFREKYGYLWTTLGNPTEDIIRFPECEENDRHVVTGGSIAVHVSGLRAVENFFDMGHLPFV
;
A
#
# COMPACT_ATOMS: atom_id res chain seq x y z
N MET A 1 24.92 -17.67 -7.35
CA MET A 1 23.78 -17.63 -6.41
C MET A 1 22.97 -16.39 -6.74
N ASN A 2 21.72 -16.63 -7.18
CA ASN A 2 20.56 -15.76 -7.35
C ASN A 2 20.72 -14.37 -8.02
N ASN A 3 20.52 -14.36 -9.34
CA ASN A 3 19.89 -13.24 -10.04
C ASN A 3 18.40 -13.21 -9.66
N GLN A 4 18.01 -12.34 -8.72
CA GLN A 4 16.59 -12.09 -8.37
C GLN A 4 16.18 -10.61 -8.47
N ASN A 5 16.91 -9.81 -9.24
CA ASN A 5 16.43 -8.46 -9.58
C ASN A 5 15.67 -8.55 -10.91
N ALA A 6 14.42 -9.01 -10.87
CA ALA A 6 13.44 -8.50 -11.82
C ALA A 6 13.44 -6.99 -11.59
N SER A 7 14.07 -6.25 -12.51
CA SER A 7 14.43 -4.86 -12.32
C SER A 7 13.17 -4.08 -11.95
N LEU A 8 13.08 -3.68 -10.68
CA LEU A 8 12.37 -2.44 -10.33
C LEU A 8 12.85 -1.39 -11.36
N SER A 9 11.94 -0.59 -11.91
CA SER A 9 12.35 0.45 -12.85
C SER A 9 13.52 1.22 -12.22
N ASN A 10 14.61 1.38 -12.98
CA ASN A 10 15.86 2.02 -12.50
C ASN A 10 15.64 3.50 -12.08
N ASP A 11 14.40 3.98 -12.13
CA ASP A 11 13.99 5.37 -11.94
C ASP A 11 13.39 5.62 -10.53
N VAL A 12 13.10 4.58 -9.74
CA VAL A 12 12.56 4.75 -8.38
C VAL A 12 13.68 4.77 -7.35
N GLU A 13 13.71 5.80 -6.53
CA GLU A 13 14.73 5.97 -5.50
C GLU A 13 14.66 4.84 -4.45
N PRO A 14 15.81 4.30 -3.98
CA PRO A 14 15.83 3.21 -3.00
C PRO A 14 15.03 3.50 -1.73
N ILE A 15 15.03 4.76 -1.26
CA ILE A 15 14.28 5.17 -0.08
C ILE A 15 12.76 4.94 -0.22
N LEU A 16 12.23 5.02 -1.46
CA LEU A 16 10.82 4.73 -1.74
C LEU A 16 10.55 3.23 -1.88
N ILE A 17 11.55 2.44 -2.24
CA ILE A 17 11.39 0.97 -2.33
C ILE A 17 11.42 0.34 -0.93
N ASP A 18 12.27 0.88 -0.06
CA ASP A 18 12.48 0.42 1.31
C ASP A 18 11.51 1.07 2.33
N ASP A 19 10.26 1.34 1.92
CA ASP A 19 9.20 1.85 2.81
C ASP A 19 7.90 1.03 2.68
N TRP A 20 6.95 1.26 3.60
CA TRP A 20 5.65 0.60 3.66
C TRP A 20 4.57 1.39 2.92
N TYR A 21 3.85 0.70 2.03
CA TYR A 21 2.76 1.29 1.25
C TYR A 21 1.47 0.52 1.45
N VAL A 22 0.37 1.27 1.59
CA VAL A 22 -0.98 0.71 1.52
C VAL A 22 -1.25 0.24 0.09
N VAL A 23 -1.69 -1.00 -0.04
CA VAL A 23 -2.04 -1.60 -1.34
C VAL A 23 -3.53 -1.98 -1.44
N SER A 24 -4.23 -2.09 -0.32
CA SER A 24 -5.68 -2.30 -0.26
C SER A 24 -6.22 -2.03 1.14
N ASP A 25 -7.53 -1.80 1.27
CA ASP A 25 -8.24 -1.88 2.55
C ASP A 25 -8.60 -3.34 2.89
N LEU A 26 -8.60 -3.67 4.18
CA LEU A 26 -8.81 -5.06 4.63
C LEU A 26 -10.24 -5.55 4.38
N GLU A 27 -11.23 -4.65 4.42
CA GLU A 27 -12.62 -5.01 4.16
C GLU A 27 -12.79 -5.54 2.72
N SER A 28 -12.23 -4.82 1.76
CA SER A 28 -12.19 -5.23 0.35
C SER A 28 -11.43 -6.54 0.19
N VAL A 29 -10.26 -6.69 0.81
CA VAL A 29 -9.45 -7.92 0.76
C VAL A 29 -10.27 -9.13 1.22
N TYR A 30 -10.90 -9.04 2.39
CA TYR A 30 -11.65 -10.15 2.97
C TYR A 30 -12.96 -10.46 2.26
N LYS A 31 -13.57 -9.46 1.61
CA LYS A 31 -14.83 -9.63 0.88
C LYS A 31 -14.64 -10.20 -0.52
N ILE A 32 -13.64 -9.72 -1.26
CA ILE A 32 -13.42 -10.08 -2.67
C ILE A 32 -12.47 -11.27 -2.79
N GLY A 33 -11.55 -11.45 -1.83
CA GLY A 33 -10.63 -12.58 -1.77
C GLY A 33 -9.44 -12.49 -2.72
N ARG A 34 -9.53 -11.75 -3.84
CA ARG A 34 -8.40 -11.52 -4.74
C ARG A 34 -8.37 -10.11 -5.29
N HIS A 35 -7.25 -9.43 -5.14
CA HIS A 35 -7.02 -8.07 -5.64
C HIS A 35 -5.75 -7.99 -6.46
N ARG A 36 -5.81 -7.31 -7.60
CA ARG A 36 -4.64 -6.94 -8.38
C ARG A 36 -4.47 -5.44 -8.35
N THR A 37 -3.25 -5.00 -8.10
CA THR A 37 -2.87 -3.59 -8.08
C THR A 37 -1.42 -3.44 -8.55
N HIS A 38 -0.95 -2.20 -8.65
CA HIS A 38 0.45 -1.90 -8.93
C HIS A 38 1.03 -1.04 -7.81
N LEU A 39 2.30 -1.28 -7.49
CA LEU A 39 3.09 -0.42 -6.62
C LEU A 39 4.37 -0.07 -7.38
N PHE A 40 4.58 1.21 -7.70
CA PHE A 40 5.70 1.67 -8.53
C PHE A 40 5.84 0.86 -9.83
N ASP A 41 4.74 0.73 -10.57
CA ASP A 41 4.61 -0.07 -11.80
C ASP A 41 4.91 -1.58 -11.64
N THR A 42 5.13 -2.04 -10.40
CA THR A 42 5.31 -3.46 -10.10
C THR A 42 3.94 -4.10 -9.88
N PRO A 43 3.55 -5.11 -10.66
CA PRO A 43 2.25 -5.77 -10.50
C PRO A 43 2.25 -6.63 -9.23
N ILE A 44 1.23 -6.41 -8.39
CA ILE A 44 1.02 -7.11 -7.12
C ILE A 44 -0.34 -7.78 -7.13
N CYS A 45 -0.37 -9.04 -6.73
CA CYS A 45 -1.58 -9.80 -6.45
C CYS A 45 -1.70 -10.06 -4.94
N ILE A 46 -2.83 -9.68 -4.37
CA ILE A 46 -3.22 -9.97 -2.99
C ILE A 46 -4.27 -11.08 -3.05
N GLU A 47 -4.03 -12.15 -2.31
CA GLU A 47 -4.94 -13.29 -2.24
C GLU A 47 -5.26 -13.61 -0.79
N TYR A 48 -6.55 -13.74 -0.50
CA TYR A 48 -7.09 -14.17 0.77
C TYR A 48 -8.00 -15.38 0.55
N GLU A 49 -7.49 -16.57 0.92
CA GLU A 49 -8.20 -17.83 0.78
C GLU A 49 -8.09 -18.65 2.07
N VAL A 50 -9.19 -19.23 2.56
CA VAL A 50 -9.21 -20.09 3.76
C VAL A 50 -8.49 -19.46 4.96
N LYS A 51 -8.72 -18.16 5.20
CA LYS A 51 -8.07 -17.36 6.26
C LYS A 51 -6.55 -17.23 6.13
N CYS A 52 -6.01 -17.43 4.94
CA CYS A 52 -4.60 -17.24 4.62
C CYS A 52 -4.46 -16.03 3.69
N LEU A 53 -3.78 -14.98 4.18
CA LEU A 53 -3.46 -13.80 3.39
C LEU A 53 -2.06 -13.94 2.77
N SER A 54 -1.94 -13.57 1.50
CA SER A 54 -0.67 -13.51 0.80
C SER A 54 -0.61 -12.30 -0.13
N VAL A 55 0.59 -11.73 -0.26
CA VAL A 55 0.90 -10.65 -1.18
C VAL A 55 2.02 -11.14 -2.08
N ILE A 56 1.80 -11.14 -3.39
CA ILE A 56 2.69 -11.74 -4.38
C ILE A 56 3.02 -10.69 -5.44
N ARG A 57 4.32 -10.51 -5.68
CA ARG A 57 4.83 -9.78 -6.83
C ARG A 57 4.67 -10.66 -8.08
N GLU A 58 3.83 -10.29 -9.04
CA GLU A 58 3.41 -11.19 -10.14
C GLU A 58 4.51 -11.43 -11.17
N ASP A 59 5.37 -10.45 -11.44
CA ASP A 59 6.44 -10.55 -12.44
C ASP A 59 7.56 -11.54 -12.05
N SER A 60 7.86 -11.64 -10.76
CA SER A 60 8.89 -12.52 -10.20
C SER A 60 8.31 -13.71 -9.42
N ASN A 61 6.98 -13.78 -9.29
CA ASN A 61 6.25 -14.75 -8.47
C ASN A 61 6.83 -14.87 -7.04
N THR A 62 7.21 -13.73 -6.45
CA THR A 62 7.85 -13.67 -5.13
C THR A 62 6.85 -13.19 -4.09
N LYS A 63 6.83 -13.82 -2.91
CA LYS A 63 6.02 -13.35 -1.79
C LYS A 63 6.62 -12.09 -1.20
N LEU A 64 5.80 -11.06 -1.05
CA LEU A 64 6.18 -9.81 -0.40
C LEU A 64 5.81 -9.87 1.09
N PRO A 65 6.63 -9.26 1.97
CA PRO A 65 6.22 -9.03 3.35
C PRO A 65 4.99 -8.14 3.39
N PHE A 66 4.11 -8.37 4.37
CA PHE A 66 2.91 -7.57 4.54
C PHE A 66 2.60 -7.36 6.02
N ARG A 67 1.81 -6.33 6.31
CA ARG A 67 1.27 -6.04 7.65
C ARG A 67 -0.17 -5.57 7.55
N GLU A 68 -0.99 -6.02 8.47
CA GLU A 68 -2.34 -5.51 8.67
C GLU A 68 -2.31 -4.45 9.77
N LYS A 69 -2.62 -3.20 9.43
CA LYS A 69 -2.59 -2.09 10.40
C LYS A 69 -3.56 -1.00 9.98
N TYR A 70 -4.28 -0.44 10.96
CA TYR A 70 -5.20 0.69 10.77
C TYR A 70 -6.30 0.46 9.73
N GLY A 71 -6.75 -0.79 9.56
CA GLY A 71 -7.77 -1.17 8.57
C GLY A 71 -7.23 -1.41 7.15
N TYR A 72 -5.92 -1.27 6.94
CA TYR A 72 -5.28 -1.41 5.64
C TYR A 72 -4.29 -2.57 5.59
N LEU A 73 -4.08 -3.09 4.39
CA LEU A 73 -3.00 -4.01 4.06
C LEU A 73 -1.81 -3.22 3.52
N TRP A 74 -0.69 -3.34 4.21
CA TRP A 74 0.58 -2.71 3.87
C TRP A 74 1.54 -3.74 3.31
N THR A 75 2.37 -3.35 2.35
CA THR A 75 3.48 -4.16 1.83
C THR A 75 4.66 -3.26 1.48
N THR A 76 5.77 -3.87 1.10
CA THR A 76 7.00 -3.19 0.67
C THR A 76 7.65 -4.01 -0.44
N LEU A 77 8.36 -3.34 -1.35
CA LEU A 77 9.13 -3.98 -2.42
C LEU A 77 10.60 -4.20 -2.03
N GLY A 78 11.03 -3.63 -0.90
CA GLY A 78 12.40 -3.64 -0.42
C GLY A 78 12.53 -4.14 1.01
N ASN A 79 13.45 -3.53 1.75
CA ASN A 79 13.82 -3.87 3.12
C ASN A 79 13.65 -2.66 4.04
N PRO A 80 12.42 -2.38 4.51
CA PRO A 80 12.16 -1.21 5.33
C PRO A 80 12.87 -1.29 6.67
N THR A 81 13.59 -0.23 7.01
CA THR A 81 14.28 -0.09 8.29
C THR A 81 13.36 0.43 9.40
N GLU A 82 12.33 1.19 9.02
CA GLU A 82 11.34 1.77 9.92
C GLU A 82 10.02 0.99 9.93
N ASP A 83 9.23 1.15 10.99
CA ASP A 83 7.87 0.61 11.06
C ASP A 83 6.89 1.53 10.32
N ILE A 84 5.69 1.02 10.03
CA ILE A 84 4.55 1.84 9.59
C ILE A 84 4.32 2.94 10.62
N ILE A 85 4.26 4.17 10.14
CA ILE A 85 4.00 5.38 10.93
C ILE A 85 2.87 5.15 11.93
N ARG A 86 3.07 5.63 13.17
CA ARG A 86 2.10 5.44 14.24
C ARG A 86 1.04 6.53 14.21
N PHE A 87 -0.22 6.12 14.24
CA PHE A 87 -1.39 6.97 14.47
C PHE A 87 -1.96 6.66 15.87
N PRO A 88 -1.60 7.41 16.93
CA PRO A 88 -2.05 7.15 18.29
C PRO A 88 -3.58 7.14 18.42
N GLU A 89 -4.28 7.96 17.64
CA GLU A 89 -5.73 8.09 17.64
C GLU A 89 -6.43 6.77 17.25
N CYS A 90 -5.76 5.90 16.49
CA CYS A 90 -6.29 4.57 16.16
C CYS A 90 -6.22 3.57 17.32
N GLU A 91 -5.53 3.92 18.42
CA GLU A 91 -5.41 3.10 19.63
C GLU A 91 -6.34 3.61 20.76
N GLU A 92 -7.07 4.70 20.53
CA GLU A 92 -8.04 5.28 21.47
C GLU A 92 -9.35 4.47 21.46
N ASN A 93 -9.76 3.95 22.61
CA ASN A 93 -10.93 3.04 22.73
C ASN A 93 -12.28 3.72 22.41
N ASP A 94 -12.34 5.05 22.45
CA ASP A 94 -13.52 5.87 22.14
C ASP A 94 -13.58 6.31 20.68
N ARG A 95 -12.66 5.81 19.82
CA ARG A 95 -12.66 6.07 18.39
C ARG A 95 -12.95 4.83 17.57
N HIS A 96 -13.61 5.06 16.44
CA HIS A 96 -13.80 4.04 15.42
C HIS A 96 -12.83 4.30 14.26
N VAL A 97 -12.04 3.29 13.92
CA VAL A 97 -11.21 3.30 12.70
C VAL A 97 -12.06 2.76 11.56
N VAL A 98 -12.32 3.60 10.57
CA VAL A 98 -13.09 3.25 9.38
C VAL A 98 -12.25 3.58 8.15
N THR A 99 -12.19 2.67 7.19
CA THR A 99 -11.52 2.94 5.91
C THR A 99 -12.49 3.59 4.93
N GLY A 100 -11.99 4.51 4.11
CA GLY A 100 -12.78 5.13 3.01
C GLY A 100 -12.78 4.31 1.71
N GLY A 101 -12.19 3.11 1.72
CA GLY A 101 -11.87 2.36 0.51
C GLY A 101 -10.73 2.99 -0.30
N SER A 102 -10.67 2.65 -1.59
CA SER A 102 -9.64 3.11 -2.54
C SER A 102 -10.28 3.65 -3.82
N ILE A 103 -9.75 4.77 -4.33
CA ILE A 103 -10.23 5.41 -5.56
C ILE A 103 -9.01 5.68 -6.45
N ALA A 104 -9.05 5.16 -7.68
CA ALA A 104 -8.00 5.41 -8.65
C ALA A 104 -8.15 6.83 -9.24
N VAL A 105 -7.04 7.57 -9.27
CA VAL A 105 -6.96 8.92 -9.84
C VAL A 105 -5.81 8.98 -10.85
N HIS A 106 -6.03 9.69 -11.95
CA HIS A 106 -5.04 9.82 -13.02
C HIS A 106 -4.12 11.03 -12.82
N VAL A 107 -3.37 11.00 -11.72
CA VAL A 107 -2.38 12.03 -11.33
C VAL A 107 -1.17 11.35 -10.68
N SER A 108 -0.03 12.01 -10.64
CA SER A 108 1.12 11.52 -9.86
C SER A 108 0.82 11.49 -8.36
N GLY A 109 1.40 10.55 -7.61
CA GLY A 109 1.19 10.46 -6.16
C GLY A 109 1.52 11.75 -5.41
N LEU A 110 2.61 12.45 -5.78
CA LEU A 110 2.99 13.72 -5.15
C LEU A 110 1.93 14.82 -5.37
N ARG A 111 1.30 14.89 -6.54
CA ARG A 111 0.18 15.82 -6.79
C ARG A 111 -1.05 15.53 -5.94
N ALA A 112 -1.34 14.26 -5.67
CA ALA A 112 -2.43 13.89 -4.76
C ALA A 112 -2.13 14.34 -3.33
N VAL A 113 -0.88 14.18 -2.87
CA VAL A 113 -0.43 14.67 -1.55
C VAL A 113 -0.48 16.19 -1.47
N GLU A 114 0.00 16.90 -2.50
CA GLU A 114 -0.04 18.37 -2.57
C GLU A 114 -1.47 18.92 -2.47
N ASN A 115 -2.42 18.29 -3.17
CA ASN A 115 -3.83 18.69 -3.08
C ASN A 115 -4.38 18.57 -1.64
N PHE A 116 -3.96 17.54 -0.90
CA PHE A 116 -4.41 17.32 0.48
C PHE A 116 -3.87 18.36 1.48
N PHE A 117 -2.71 18.97 1.19
CA PHE A 117 -2.12 20.02 2.02
C PHE A 117 -2.56 21.44 1.64
N ASP A 118 -3.17 21.63 0.47
CA ASP A 118 -3.61 22.94 0.03
C ASP A 118 -4.96 23.32 0.65
N MET A 119 -4.98 24.15 1.68
CA MET A 119 -6.25 24.66 2.22
C MET A 119 -6.87 25.79 1.39
N GLY A 120 -6.10 26.40 0.48
CA GLY A 120 -6.53 27.54 -0.33
C GLY A 120 -7.59 27.19 -1.37
N HIS A 121 -7.69 25.91 -1.75
CA HIS A 121 -8.67 25.44 -2.73
C HIS A 121 -10.06 25.18 -2.14
N LEU A 122 -10.21 25.09 -0.81
CA LEU A 122 -11.47 24.72 -0.14
C LEU A 122 -12.72 25.53 -0.57
N PRO A 123 -12.66 26.85 -0.84
CA PRO A 123 -13.85 27.60 -1.26
C PRO A 123 -14.13 27.54 -2.77
N PHE A 124 -13.33 26.83 -3.57
CA PHE A 124 -13.40 26.88 -5.03
C PHE A 124 -13.62 25.51 -5.71
N VAL A 125 -13.50 24.41 -4.97
CA VAL A 125 -13.63 23.02 -5.46
C VAL A 125 -14.84 22.34 -4.83
#